data_AF-A0A3G9EE94-F1
#
_entry.id   AF-A0A3G9EE94-F1
#
_cell.length_a   1.000
_cell.length_b   1.000
_cell.length_c   1.000
_cell.angle_alpha   90.00
_cell.angle_beta   90.00
_cell.angle_gamma   90.00
#
_symmetry.space_group_name_H-M   'P 1'
#
loop_
_entity.id
_entity.type
_entity.pdbx_description
1 polymer ?
#
loop_
_entity_poly.entity_id
_entity_poly.type
_entity_poly.pdbx_seq_one_letter_code
_entity_poly.pdbx_strand_id
1 'polypeptide(L)'
;MITLKDVETKSPFIFNSSLRIGWSGSAPLDNFTRGGLVAQIDNETGVVSKWKRKRVVSGLVNIEEGREHPDTQEVIEGIVIPHWEEVKNKILQFMSDNPFLDFIGWDILITEDSFVVIEANHNPGLYTVQLFKPYLSDSRAYNFFKSKKII
;
A
#
# COMPACT_ATOMS: atom_id res chain seq x y z
N MET A 1 3.11 2.44 -0.39
CA MET A 1 3.90 1.19 -0.24
C MET A 1 4.36 1.05 1.21
N ILE A 2 4.58 -0.15 1.72
CA ILE A 2 5.11 -0.39 3.07
C ILE A 2 6.31 -1.33 2.97
N THR A 3 7.44 -0.92 3.54
CA THR A 3 8.65 -1.73 3.64
C THR A 3 8.96 -2.10 5.09
N LEU A 4 9.53 -3.28 5.26
CA LEU A 4 10.04 -3.78 6.52
C LEU A 4 11.49 -4.23 6.36
N LYS A 5 12.25 -4.23 7.45
CA LYS A 5 13.58 -4.83 7.50
C LYS A 5 13.49 -6.27 7.98
N ASP A 6 13.99 -7.20 7.20
CA ASP A 6 14.02 -8.61 7.57
C ASP A 6 14.91 -8.83 8.80
N VAL A 7 14.42 -9.59 9.78
CA VAL A 7 15.08 -9.73 11.09
C VAL A 7 16.35 -10.58 10.97
N GLU A 8 16.39 -11.53 10.04
CA GLU A 8 17.49 -12.47 9.87
C GLU A 8 18.56 -11.88 8.96
N THR A 9 18.17 -11.51 7.74
CA THR A 9 19.08 -11.03 6.69
C THR A 9 19.46 -9.57 6.84
N LYS A 10 18.73 -8.80 7.66
CA LYS A 10 18.84 -7.34 7.79
C LYS A 10 18.57 -6.56 6.51
N SER A 11 18.10 -7.22 5.45
CA SER A 11 17.78 -6.59 4.17
C SER A 11 16.35 -6.06 4.17
N PRO A 12 16.06 -4.91 3.53
CA PRO A 12 14.70 -4.42 3.39
C PRO A 12 13.91 -5.28 2.40
N PHE A 13 12.60 -5.37 2.61
CA PHE A 13 11.66 -5.98 1.67
C PHE A 13 10.34 -5.21 1.62
N ILE A 14 9.62 -5.33 0.51
CA ILE A 14 8.29 -4.75 0.35
C ILE A 14 7.29 -5.68 1.02
N PHE A 15 6.64 -5.18 2.06
CA PHE A 15 5.65 -5.93 2.81
C PHE A 15 4.25 -5.84 2.16
N ASN A 16 3.87 -4.64 1.72
CA ASN A 16 2.59 -4.39 1.08
C ASN A 16 2.62 -3.16 0.17
N SER A 17 1.97 -3.25 -0.98
CA SER A 17 1.75 -2.12 -1.86
C SER A 17 0.26 -1.96 -2.15
N SER A 18 -0.20 -0.72 -2.18
CA SER A 18 -1.59 -0.41 -2.47
C SER A 18 -1.70 0.93 -3.17
N LEU A 19 -2.53 0.99 -4.19
CA LEU A 19 -2.92 2.22 -4.88
C LEU A 19 -4.07 2.87 -4.13
N ARG A 20 -3.94 4.16 -3.83
CA ARG A 20 -5.03 4.98 -3.30
C ARG A 20 -5.63 5.79 -4.44
N ILE A 21 -6.95 5.85 -4.50
CA ILE A 21 -7.68 6.44 -5.62
C ILE A 21 -8.77 7.33 -5.04
N GLY A 22 -8.68 8.63 -5.36
CA GLY A 22 -9.71 9.60 -5.02
C GLY A 22 -10.88 9.50 -6.01
N TRP A 23 -12.09 9.77 -5.52
CA TRP A 23 -13.29 9.89 -6.35
C TRP A 23 -14.21 10.97 -5.74
N SER A 24 -15.27 11.33 -6.44
CA SER A 24 -16.20 12.38 -6.03
C SER A 24 -16.75 12.17 -4.62
N GLY A 25 -17.02 10.92 -4.24
CA GLY A 25 -17.53 10.55 -2.92
C GLY A 25 -16.51 10.57 -1.78
N SER A 26 -15.22 10.77 -2.06
CA SER A 26 -14.18 10.91 -1.03
C SER A 26 -13.58 12.32 -0.93
N ALA A 27 -13.94 13.21 -1.85
CA ALA A 27 -13.39 14.57 -1.93
C ALA A 27 -13.42 15.33 -0.59
N PRO A 28 -12.37 16.11 -0.27
CA PRO A 28 -11.20 16.41 -1.10
C PRO A 28 -10.03 15.42 -0.89
N LEU A 29 -10.27 14.28 -0.24
CA LEU A 29 -9.21 13.35 0.16
C LEU A 29 -9.38 11.99 -0.50
N ASP A 30 -8.29 11.30 -0.77
CA ASP A 30 -8.26 9.91 -1.25
C ASP A 30 -8.08 8.90 -0.08
N ASN A 31 -8.11 9.39 1.16
CA ASN A 31 -7.92 8.57 2.37
C ASN A 31 -9.00 7.49 2.50
N PHE A 32 -8.59 6.22 2.68
CA PHE A 32 -9.52 5.10 2.90
C PHE A 32 -10.50 5.34 4.07
N THR A 33 -10.00 5.91 5.17
CA THR A 33 -10.81 6.24 6.35
C THR A 33 -11.87 7.30 6.08
N ARG A 34 -11.72 8.07 4.99
CA ARG A 34 -12.65 9.10 4.50
C ARG A 34 -13.50 8.62 3.32
N GLY A 35 -13.46 7.33 2.99
CA GLY A 35 -14.23 6.74 1.90
C GLY A 35 -13.51 6.67 0.55
N GLY A 36 -12.20 6.98 0.51
CA GLY A 36 -11.36 6.75 -0.67
C GLY A 36 -11.23 5.27 -1.02
N LEU A 37 -10.93 5.00 -2.29
CA LEU A 37 -10.76 3.64 -2.78
C LEU A 37 -9.32 3.20 -2.56
N VAL A 38 -9.12 1.93 -2.24
CA VAL A 38 -7.80 1.32 -2.13
C VAL A 38 -7.78 0.04 -2.94
N ALA A 39 -6.83 -0.12 -3.84
CA ALA A 39 -6.56 -1.39 -4.54
C ALA A 39 -5.20 -1.93 -4.10
N GLN A 40 -5.07 -3.26 -3.97
CA GLN A 40 -3.78 -3.88 -3.72
C GLN A 40 -2.96 -3.89 -5.00
N ILE A 41 -1.67 -3.63 -4.88
CA ILE A 41 -0.70 -3.79 -5.96
C ILE A 41 0.07 -5.08 -5.64
N ASP A 42 0.11 -6.00 -6.58
CA ASP A 42 0.97 -7.17 -6.47
C ASP A 42 2.44 -6.72 -6.46
N ASN A 43 3.16 -7.07 -5.39
CA ASN A 43 4.52 -6.57 -5.19
C ASN A 43 5.48 -7.05 -6.28
N GLU A 44 5.26 -8.21 -6.89
CA GLU A 44 6.17 -8.74 -7.91
C GLU A 44 5.87 -8.09 -9.27
N THR A 45 4.61 -8.11 -9.68
CA THR A 45 4.20 -7.77 -11.05
C THR A 45 3.76 -6.31 -11.24
N GLY A 46 3.41 -5.60 -10.16
CA GLY A 46 2.84 -4.27 -10.24
C GLY A 46 1.38 -4.24 -10.69
N VAL A 47 0.73 -5.40 -10.85
CA VAL A 47 -0.67 -5.52 -11.26
C VAL A 47 -1.59 -5.08 -10.12
N VAL A 48 -2.59 -4.27 -10.45
CA VAL A 48 -3.57 -3.72 -9.51
C VAL A 48 -4.80 -4.62 -9.41
N SER A 49 -5.24 -4.91 -8.18
CA SER A 49 -6.46 -5.68 -7.91
C SER A 49 -7.73 -4.84 -8.11
N LYS A 50 -8.92 -5.45 -7.87
CA LYS A 50 -10.12 -4.66 -7.55
C LYS A 50 -9.84 -3.69 -6.40
N TRP A 51 -10.45 -2.52 -6.46
CA TRP A 51 -10.43 -1.61 -5.33
C TRP A 51 -11.45 -2.05 -4.27
N LYS A 52 -11.18 -1.67 -3.03
CA LYS A 52 -12.06 -1.79 -1.87
C LYS A 52 -12.26 -0.42 -1.24
N ARG A 53 -13.45 -0.16 -0.70
CA ARG A 53 -13.76 1.07 0.05
C ARG A 53 -14.63 0.77 1.26
N LYS A 54 -14.50 1.63 2.28
CA LYS A 54 -15.42 1.63 3.42
C LYS A 54 -16.74 2.28 3.01
N ARG A 55 -17.86 1.58 3.22
CA ARG A 55 -19.21 2.12 3.08
C ARG A 55 -19.97 1.95 4.39
N VAL A 56 -20.52 3.03 4.92
CA VAL A 56 -21.34 2.99 6.14
C VAL A 56 -22.81 3.04 5.75
N VAL A 57 -23.57 2.01 6.13
CA VAL A 57 -25.02 1.93 5.89
C VAL A 57 -25.70 1.64 7.22
N SER A 58 -26.62 2.51 7.63
CA SER A 58 -27.36 2.37 8.90
C SER A 58 -26.47 2.15 10.13
N GLY A 59 -25.31 2.82 10.16
CA GLY A 59 -24.33 2.69 11.25
C GLY A 59 -23.40 1.47 11.17
N LEU A 60 -23.63 0.54 10.24
CA LEU A 60 -22.79 -0.63 10.02
C LEU A 60 -21.72 -0.35 8.96
N VAL A 61 -20.50 -0.82 9.22
CA VAL A 61 -19.37 -0.71 8.30
C VAL A 61 -19.36 -1.92 7.37
N ASN A 62 -19.55 -1.66 6.08
CA ASN A 62 -19.39 -2.65 5.01
C ASN A 62 -18.16 -2.32 4.18
N ILE A 63 -17.56 -3.36 3.59
CA ILE A 63 -16.51 -3.21 2.58
C ILE A 63 -17.17 -3.48 1.22
N GLU A 64 -17.11 -2.47 0.37
CA GLU A 64 -17.53 -2.58 -1.03
C GLU A 64 -16.28 -2.74 -1.90
N GLU A 65 -16.41 -3.48 -2.99
CA GLU A 65 -15.35 -3.64 -3.99
C GLU A 65 -15.85 -3.36 -5.40
N GLY A 66 -14.94 -2.97 -6.28
CA GLY A 66 -15.24 -2.70 -7.68
C GLY A 66 -14.01 -2.74 -8.56
N ARG A 67 -14.24 -2.84 -9.87
CA ARG A 67 -13.19 -2.96 -10.89
C ARG A 67 -12.94 -1.67 -11.67
N GLU A 68 -13.92 -0.77 -11.71
CA GLU A 68 -13.91 0.48 -12.49
C GLU A 68 -13.96 1.69 -11.56
N HIS A 69 -13.39 2.80 -11.99
CA HIS A 69 -13.46 4.06 -11.25
C HIS A 69 -14.91 4.58 -11.22
N PRO A 70 -15.48 4.92 -10.05
CA PRO A 70 -16.89 5.32 -9.95
C PRO A 70 -17.28 6.52 -10.81
N ASP A 71 -16.37 7.49 -10.99
CA ASP A 71 -16.68 8.72 -11.74
C ASP A 71 -16.38 8.63 -13.24
N THR A 72 -15.33 7.88 -13.63
CA THR A 72 -14.83 7.88 -15.01
C THR A 72 -15.14 6.58 -15.75
N GLN A 73 -15.53 5.53 -15.02
CA GLN A 73 -15.78 4.17 -15.52
C GLN A 73 -14.54 3.51 -16.15
N GLU A 74 -13.35 4.11 -15.98
CA GLU A 74 -12.09 3.50 -16.40
C GLU A 74 -11.78 2.25 -15.57
N VAL A 75 -11.33 1.18 -16.21
CA VAL A 75 -11.00 -0.07 -15.53
C VAL A 75 -9.70 0.09 -14.74
N ILE A 76 -9.78 -0.10 -13.43
CA ILE A 76 -8.64 -0.07 -12.50
C ILE A 76 -8.05 -1.47 -12.34
N GLU A 77 -8.90 -2.49 -12.23
CA GLU A 77 -8.44 -3.87 -12.06
C GLU A 77 -7.62 -4.32 -13.28
N GLY A 78 -6.41 -4.83 -13.03
CA GLY A 78 -5.52 -5.36 -14.06
C GLY A 78 -4.55 -4.35 -14.67
N ILE A 79 -4.64 -3.05 -14.33
CA ILE A 79 -3.60 -2.10 -14.75
C ILE A 79 -2.26 -2.48 -14.10
N VAL A 80 -1.17 -2.20 -14.79
CA VAL A 80 0.19 -2.35 -14.25
C VAL A 80 0.71 -0.97 -13.90
N ILE A 81 1.22 -0.80 -12.68
CA ILE A 81 1.84 0.46 -12.27
C ILE A 81 3.07 0.75 -13.15
N PRO A 82 3.13 1.91 -13.84
CA PRO A 82 4.30 2.29 -14.61
C PRO A 82 5.57 2.31 -13.76
N HIS A 83 6.71 1.95 -14.37
CA HIS A 83 8.03 1.99 -13.73
C HIS A 83 8.15 1.15 -12.44
N TRP A 84 7.29 0.14 -12.25
CA TRP A 84 7.19 -0.58 -10.98
C TRP A 84 8.53 -1.15 -10.48
N GLU A 85 9.30 -1.80 -11.35
CA GLU A 85 10.63 -2.30 -11.00
C GLU A 85 11.59 -1.20 -10.54
N GLU A 86 11.55 -0.04 -11.20
CA GLU A 86 12.37 1.11 -10.81
C GLU A 86 11.97 1.62 -9.41
N VAL A 87 10.65 1.78 -9.16
CA VAL A 87 10.11 2.17 -7.86
C VAL A 87 10.60 1.23 -6.77
N LYS A 88 10.43 -0.10 -6.97
CA LYS A 88 10.86 -1.11 -6.00
C LYS A 88 12.35 -1.01 -5.70
N ASN A 89 13.17 -1.01 -6.75
CA ASN A 89 14.62 -1.00 -6.61
C ASN A 89 15.12 0.25 -5.91
N LYS A 90 14.58 1.43 -6.25
CA LYS A 90 14.98 2.69 -5.62
C LYS A 90 14.56 2.77 -4.16
N ILE A 91 13.35 2.34 -3.81
CA ILE A 91 12.88 2.35 -2.41
C ILE A 91 13.68 1.35 -1.55
N LEU A 92 13.94 0.13 -2.06
CA LEU A 92 14.72 -0.87 -1.35
C LEU A 92 16.21 -0.48 -1.24
N GLN A 93 16.77 0.17 -2.26
CA GLN A 93 18.12 0.73 -2.20
C GLN A 93 18.20 1.83 -1.14
N PHE A 94 17.25 2.77 -1.12
CA PHE A 94 17.20 3.82 -0.12
C PHE A 94 17.14 3.27 1.31
N MET A 95 16.31 2.25 1.55
CA MET A 95 16.25 1.56 2.85
C MET A 95 17.57 0.85 3.19
N SER A 96 18.23 0.24 2.20
CA SER A 96 19.53 -0.41 2.40
C SER A 96 20.63 0.59 2.79
N ASP A 97 20.63 1.76 2.14
CA ASP A 97 21.58 2.85 2.42
C ASP A 97 21.29 3.56 3.75
N ASN A 98 20.09 3.39 4.29
CA ASN A 98 19.64 3.99 5.55
C ASN A 98 19.21 2.90 6.55
N PRO A 99 20.15 2.09 7.07
CA PRO A 99 19.85 0.87 7.82
C PRO A 99 19.18 1.11 9.19
N PHE A 100 19.03 2.37 9.61
CA PHE A 100 18.26 2.75 10.80
C PHE A 100 16.74 2.77 10.54
N LEU A 101 16.31 2.71 9.28
CA LEU A 101 14.91 2.59 8.89
C LEU A 101 14.52 1.11 8.87
N ASP A 102 13.54 0.76 9.71
CA ASP A 102 13.12 -0.63 9.92
C ASP A 102 11.69 -0.91 9.44
N PHE A 103 10.83 0.11 9.43
CA PHE A 103 9.42 0.03 9.08
C PHE A 103 8.95 1.38 8.56
N ILE A 104 8.68 1.48 7.27
CA ILE A 104 8.34 2.74 6.61
C ILE A 104 7.15 2.55 5.67
N GLY A 105 6.20 3.48 5.73
CA GLY A 105 5.18 3.68 4.71
C GLY A 105 5.61 4.76 3.74
N TRP A 106 5.58 4.47 2.46
CA TRP A 106 5.98 5.38 1.39
C TRP A 106 4.75 5.86 0.64
N ASP A 107 4.57 7.17 0.60
CA ASP A 107 3.62 7.82 -0.30
C ASP A 107 4.37 8.19 -1.58
N ILE A 108 3.96 7.55 -2.67
CA ILE A 108 4.67 7.59 -3.96
C ILE A 108 3.67 8.03 -5.01
N LEU A 109 4.04 9.06 -5.77
CA LEU A 109 3.33 9.52 -6.95
C LEU A 109 4.03 8.97 -8.20
N ILE A 110 3.28 8.30 -9.07
CA ILE A 110 3.78 7.88 -10.37
C ILE A 110 3.58 9.03 -11.36
N THR A 111 4.60 9.32 -12.17
CA THR A 111 4.56 10.31 -13.24
C THR A 111 4.70 9.64 -14.59
N GLU A 112 4.57 10.39 -15.69
CA GLU A 112 4.72 9.85 -17.04
C GLU A 112 6.12 9.24 -17.25
N ASP A 113 7.17 9.94 -16.80
CA ASP A 113 8.55 9.55 -17.04
C ASP A 113 9.21 8.77 -15.88
N SER A 114 8.67 8.83 -14.66
CA SER A 114 9.28 8.18 -13.47
C SER A 114 8.29 8.17 -12.28
N PHE A 115 8.78 8.42 -11.06
CA PHE A 115 8.01 8.55 -9.84
C PHE A 115 8.63 9.59 -8.89
N VAL A 116 7.84 10.07 -7.94
CA VAL A 116 8.24 10.99 -6.88
C VAL A 116 7.85 10.41 -5.53
N VAL A 117 8.78 10.40 -4.59
CA VAL A 117 8.48 10.09 -3.18
C VAL A 117 7.98 11.37 -2.52
N ILE A 118 6.72 11.37 -2.09
CA ILE A 118 6.08 12.52 -1.41
C ILE A 118 6.42 12.50 0.07
N GLU A 119 6.27 11.34 0.73
CA GLU A 119 6.43 11.22 2.18
C GLU A 119 6.96 9.82 2.57
N ALA A 120 7.77 9.79 3.63
CA ALA A 120 8.22 8.59 4.32
C ALA A 120 7.66 8.57 5.75
N ASN A 121 6.61 7.79 5.96
CA ASN A 121 5.89 7.65 7.21
C ASN A 121 6.54 6.60 8.12
N HIS A 122 7.02 6.99 9.29
CA HIS A 122 7.64 6.10 10.29
C HIS A 122 6.64 5.23 11.07
N ASN A 123 5.34 5.48 10.93
CA ASN A 123 4.28 4.72 11.59
C ASN A 123 3.05 4.57 10.67
N PRO A 124 3.15 3.83 9.56
CA PRO A 124 2.04 3.69 8.64
C PRO A 124 0.92 2.82 9.23
N GLY A 125 -0.33 3.17 8.89
CA GLY A 125 -1.47 2.36 9.25
C GLY A 125 -1.48 1.01 8.53
N LEU A 126 -1.70 -0.09 9.28
CA LEU A 126 -1.76 -1.45 8.73
C LEU A 126 -3.19 -1.90 8.36
N TYR A 127 -4.20 -1.10 8.65
CA TYR A 127 -5.60 -1.46 8.43
C TYR A 127 -5.92 -1.72 6.95
N THR A 128 -5.28 -1.01 6.01
CA THR A 128 -5.45 -1.25 4.57
C THR A 128 -4.86 -2.59 4.14
N VAL A 129 -3.79 -3.07 4.79
CA VAL A 129 -3.21 -4.41 4.53
C VAL A 129 -4.25 -5.49 4.85
N GLN A 130 -4.96 -5.34 5.97
CA GLN A 130 -5.98 -6.29 6.44
C GLN A 130 -7.22 -6.38 5.56
N LEU A 131 -7.44 -5.40 4.67
CA LEU A 131 -8.52 -5.49 3.68
C LEU A 131 -8.28 -6.61 2.66
N PHE A 132 -7.02 -7.00 2.45
CA PHE A 132 -6.64 -7.94 1.40
C PHE A 132 -6.02 -9.22 1.96
N LYS A 133 -5.28 -9.14 3.07
CA LYS A 133 -4.68 -10.31 3.72
C LYS A 133 -4.51 -10.09 5.22
N PRO A 134 -4.64 -11.13 6.07
CA PRO A 134 -4.17 -11.05 7.45
C PRO A 134 -2.69 -10.65 7.47
N TYR A 135 -2.34 -9.52 8.07
CA TYR A 135 -0.98 -8.98 7.95
C TYR A 135 0.09 -9.89 8.59
N LEU A 136 -0.30 -10.74 9.56
CA LEU A 136 0.57 -11.73 10.20
C LEU A 136 0.71 -13.05 9.43
N SER A 137 0.05 -13.21 8.27
CA SER A 137 0.26 -14.40 7.43
C SER A 137 1.60 -14.37 6.70
N ASP A 138 2.25 -13.20 6.60
CA ASP A 138 3.63 -13.06 6.13
C ASP A 138 4.59 -13.34 7.29
N SER A 139 5.37 -14.42 7.18
CA SER A 139 6.30 -14.87 8.23
C SER A 139 7.38 -13.83 8.53
N ARG A 140 7.85 -13.09 7.53
CA ARG A 140 8.86 -12.03 7.71
C ARG A 140 8.27 -10.87 8.51
N ALA A 141 7.03 -10.48 8.19
CA ALA A 141 6.32 -9.45 8.94
C ALA A 141 6.00 -9.90 10.39
N TYR A 142 5.54 -11.14 10.58
CA TYR A 142 5.31 -11.72 11.90
C TYR A 142 6.61 -11.68 12.75
N ASN A 143 7.72 -12.16 12.20
CA ASN A 143 9.01 -12.15 12.88
C ASN A 143 9.46 -10.72 13.21
N PHE A 144 9.25 -9.77 12.29
CA PHE A 144 9.53 -8.36 12.54
C PHE A 144 8.75 -7.83 13.74
N PHE A 145 7.42 -7.93 13.73
CA PHE A 145 6.58 -7.39 14.82
C PHE A 145 6.88 -8.06 16.16
N LYS A 146 7.13 -9.37 16.17
CA LYS A 146 7.57 -10.11 17.36
C LYS A 146 8.91 -9.61 17.89
N SER A 147 9.89 -9.37 17.01
CA SER A 147 11.22 -8.85 17.42
C SER A 147 11.13 -7.45 18.06
N LYS A 148 10.11 -6.67 17.69
CA LYS A 148 9.82 -5.34 18.23
C LYS A 148 8.90 -5.36 19.46
N LYS A 149 8.49 -6.55 19.95
CA LYS A 149 7.55 -6.73 21.08
C LYS A 149 6.20 -6.03 20.88
N ILE A 150 5.75 -5.93 19.63
CA ILE A 150 4.42 -5.39 19.30
C ILE A 150 3.36 -6.48 19.47
N ILE A 151 3.74 -7.72 19.19
CA ILE A 151 2.95 -8.95 19.41
C ILE A 151 3.76 -9.95 20.23
#